data_AF-A0A430R7W9-F1
#
_entry.id   AF-A0A430R7W9-F1
#
_cell.length_a   1.000
_cell.length_b   1.000
_cell.length_c   1.000
_cell.angle_alpha   90.00
_cell.angle_beta   90.00
_cell.angle_gamma   90.00
#
_symmetry.space_group_name_H-M   'P 1'
#
loop_
_entity.id
_entity.type
_entity.pdbx_description
1 polymer ?
#
loop_
_entity_poly.entity_id
_entity_poly.type
_entity_poly.pdbx_seq_one_letter_code
_entity_poly.pdbx_strand_id
1 'polypeptide(L)'
;MRLLLAAPHSGAGKTTVSLALLLALRARGLRVQPFKVGPDYIDPTHLEKAAARRPYNLDGFFLDETGLLALFRHGARGADFALIEGVMGLFDGKDPRGEVGSTAQVARLLKAPVALVVDAKGMAGSIAPLALGFRDFHPGVRVVGIFANRVGSERHAEILKEALKAVGLPLLGWLPQDPALELPERHLGLVLAGEMARALEAL
;
A
#
# COMPACT_ATOMS: atom_id res chain seq x y z
N MET A 1 0.72 -16.30 1.24
CA MET A 1 -0.45 -15.38 1.13
C MET A 1 0.03 -14.01 0.61
N ARG A 2 -0.83 -13.16 0.04
CA ARG A 2 -0.39 -11.83 -0.43
C ARG A 2 -1.47 -10.75 -0.33
N LEU A 3 -1.04 -9.51 -0.13
CA LEU A 3 -1.88 -8.31 -0.12
C LEU A 3 -1.15 -7.18 -0.84
N LEU A 4 -1.87 -6.45 -1.68
CA LEU A 4 -1.37 -5.24 -2.32
C LEU A 4 -1.99 -4.02 -1.65
N LEU A 5 -1.16 -3.05 -1.28
CA LEU A 5 -1.60 -1.75 -0.79
C LEU A 5 -1.62 -0.75 -1.95
N ALA A 6 -2.76 -0.13 -2.19
CA ALA A 6 -2.90 0.93 -3.18
C ALA A 6 -3.50 2.18 -2.54
N ALA A 7 -3.66 3.27 -3.29
CA ALA A 7 -4.31 4.47 -2.81
C ALA A 7 -5.05 5.18 -3.94
N PRO A 8 -5.94 6.13 -3.65
CA PRO A 8 -6.54 6.99 -4.67
C PRO A 8 -5.52 7.92 -5.36
N HIS A 9 -4.46 8.32 -4.65
CA HIS A 9 -3.42 9.23 -5.16
C HIS A 9 -2.08 9.05 -4.41
N SER A 10 -1.02 9.70 -4.91
CA SER A 10 0.27 9.85 -4.20
C SER A 10 0.12 10.64 -2.90
N GLY A 11 0.93 10.36 -1.88
CA GLY A 11 0.89 11.08 -0.60
C GLY A 11 -0.25 10.68 0.36
N ALA A 12 -1.09 9.70 -0.01
CA ALA A 12 -2.13 9.16 0.89
C ALA A 12 -1.57 8.37 2.10
N GLY A 13 -0.26 8.08 2.12
CA GLY A 13 0.43 7.36 3.19
C GLY A 13 0.53 5.85 3.00
N LYS A 14 0.53 5.37 1.75
CA LYS A 14 0.76 3.94 1.43
C LYS A 14 2.00 3.41 2.15
N THR A 15 3.12 4.12 2.03
CA THR A 15 4.40 3.70 2.61
C THR A 15 4.35 3.65 4.13
N THR A 16 3.75 4.63 4.79
CA THR A 16 3.57 4.58 6.26
C THR A 16 2.77 3.33 6.68
N VAL A 17 1.67 3.03 5.98
CA VAL A 17 0.87 1.82 6.25
C VAL A 17 1.63 0.54 5.91
N SER A 18 2.41 0.51 4.83
CA SER A 18 3.27 -0.62 4.48
C SER A 18 4.25 -0.93 5.59
N LEU A 19 4.97 0.10 6.07
CA LEU A 19 5.97 -0.04 7.13
C LEU A 19 5.33 -0.53 8.43
N ALA A 20 4.20 0.06 8.83
CA ALA A 20 3.43 -0.39 10.00
C ALA A 20 3.06 -1.88 9.90
N LEU A 21 2.55 -2.32 8.75
CA LEU A 21 2.18 -3.72 8.54
C LEU A 21 3.40 -4.65 8.52
N LEU A 22 4.49 -4.25 7.88
CA LEU A 22 5.73 -5.04 7.86
C LEU A 22 6.26 -5.26 9.27
N LEU A 23 6.38 -4.18 10.06
CA LEU A 23 6.83 -4.22 11.45
C LEU A 23 5.90 -5.08 12.30
N ALA A 24 4.59 -4.86 12.20
CA ALA A 24 3.61 -5.60 12.99
C ALA A 24 3.53 -7.09 12.64
N LEU A 25 3.68 -7.46 11.37
CA LEU A 25 3.70 -8.87 10.94
C LEU A 25 5.01 -9.55 11.34
N ARG A 26 6.14 -8.84 11.23
CA ARG A 26 7.44 -9.34 11.67
C ARG A 26 7.50 -9.52 13.18
N ALA A 27 6.92 -8.60 13.96
CA ALA A 27 6.79 -8.74 15.41
C ALA A 27 5.99 -9.99 15.82
N ARG A 28 5.10 -10.47 14.94
CA ARG A 28 4.37 -11.74 15.09
C ARG A 28 5.16 -12.96 14.58
N GLY A 29 6.44 -12.80 14.23
CA GLY A 29 7.31 -13.88 13.76
C GLY A 29 7.13 -14.29 12.31
N LEU A 30 6.34 -13.55 11.51
CA LEU A 30 6.14 -13.88 10.09
C LEU A 30 7.29 -13.37 9.23
N ARG A 31 7.75 -14.20 8.28
CA ARG A 31 8.69 -13.78 7.24
C ARG A 31 7.91 -13.10 6.13
N VAL A 32 7.93 -11.79 6.11
CA VAL A 32 7.23 -10.99 5.10
C VAL A 32 8.19 -10.60 3.99
N GLN A 33 7.85 -10.94 2.74
CA GLN A 33 8.55 -10.44 1.57
C GLN A 33 7.91 -9.14 1.08
N PRO A 34 8.62 -7.99 1.18
CA PRO A 34 8.15 -6.75 0.58
C PRO A 34 8.38 -6.76 -0.94
N PHE A 35 7.47 -6.09 -1.64
CA PHE A 35 7.60 -5.73 -3.06
C PHE A 35 7.15 -4.28 -3.23
N LYS A 36 7.66 -3.61 -4.25
CA LYS A 36 7.25 -2.26 -4.63
C LYS A 36 6.82 -2.27 -6.10
N VAL A 37 5.69 -1.66 -6.43
CA VAL A 37 5.30 -1.46 -7.82
C VAL A 37 6.11 -0.31 -8.42
N GLY A 38 6.50 -0.46 -9.68
CA GLY A 38 7.22 0.56 -10.46
C GLY A 38 8.73 0.60 -10.21
N PRO A 39 9.46 1.48 -10.93
CA PRO A 39 10.91 1.59 -10.85
C PRO A 39 11.30 2.56 -9.73
N ASP A 40 11.00 2.18 -8.49
CA ASP A 40 11.31 2.98 -7.31
C ASP A 40 12.60 2.50 -6.65
N TYR A 41 13.46 3.41 -6.22
CA TYR A 41 14.74 3.08 -5.59
C TYR A 41 14.86 3.61 -4.15
N ILE A 42 13.90 4.43 -3.71
CA ILE A 42 13.93 5.05 -2.39
C ILE A 42 13.07 4.23 -1.44
N ASP A 43 11.79 4.03 -1.78
CA ASP A 43 10.82 3.31 -0.97
C ASP A 43 11.30 1.89 -0.60
N PRO A 44 11.94 1.12 -1.52
CA PRO A 44 12.49 -0.18 -1.16
C PRO A 44 13.47 -0.16 0.01
N THR A 45 14.23 0.92 0.23
CA THR A 45 15.17 0.97 1.36
C THR A 45 14.47 0.94 2.71
N HIS A 46 13.29 1.57 2.81
CA HIS A 46 12.47 1.57 4.02
C HIS A 46 11.80 0.22 4.22
N LEU A 47 11.25 -0.35 3.15
CA LEU A 47 10.62 -1.67 3.17
C LEU A 47 11.62 -2.75 3.57
N GLU A 48 12.87 -2.66 3.08
CA GLU A 48 13.94 -3.58 3.44
C GLU A 48 14.23 -3.54 4.94
N LYS A 49 14.38 -2.33 5.51
CA LYS A 49 14.65 -2.14 6.93
C LYS A 49 13.52 -2.68 7.80
N ALA A 50 12.27 -2.42 7.44
CA ALA A 50 11.10 -2.92 8.18
C ALA A 50 10.98 -4.45 8.10
N ALA A 51 11.09 -5.02 6.89
CA ALA A 51 10.90 -6.45 6.65
C ALA A 51 12.12 -7.32 6.99
N ALA A 52 13.31 -6.73 7.15
CA ALA A 52 14.60 -7.41 7.18
C ALA A 52 14.81 -8.37 5.97
N ARG A 53 14.24 -8.00 4.82
CA ARG A 53 14.34 -8.75 3.55
C ARG A 53 14.36 -7.76 2.40
N ARG A 54 15.27 -7.99 1.46
CA ARG A 54 15.42 -7.16 0.26
C ARG A 54 14.14 -7.16 -0.58
N PRO A 55 13.53 -6.00 -0.88
CA PRO A 55 12.36 -5.91 -1.75
C PRO A 55 12.71 -6.13 -3.21
N TYR A 56 11.69 -6.45 -4.01
CA TYR A 56 11.79 -6.49 -5.47
C TYR A 56 10.81 -5.49 -6.08
N ASN A 57 11.26 -4.83 -7.14
CA ASN A 57 10.41 -3.95 -7.94
C ASN A 57 9.59 -4.78 -8.94
N LEU A 58 8.29 -4.58 -8.95
CA LEU A 58 7.34 -5.17 -9.88
C LEU A 58 6.89 -4.06 -10.84
N ASP A 59 7.60 -3.94 -11.95
CA ASP A 59 7.37 -2.88 -12.92
C ASP A 59 6.91 -3.43 -14.26
N GLY A 60 5.63 -3.24 -14.58
CA GLY A 60 5.05 -3.65 -15.85
C GLY A 60 5.41 -2.78 -17.05
N PHE A 61 6.22 -1.72 -16.87
CA PHE A 61 6.81 -0.96 -17.96
C PHE A 61 8.05 -1.69 -18.53
N PHE A 62 8.91 -2.23 -17.65
CA PHE A 62 10.15 -2.91 -18.05
C PHE A 62 10.01 -4.43 -18.12
N LEU A 63 9.11 -5.02 -17.33
CA LEU A 63 8.85 -6.45 -17.33
C LEU A 63 7.56 -6.73 -18.09
N ASP A 64 7.60 -7.75 -18.94
CA ASP A 64 6.38 -8.36 -19.46
C ASP A 64 5.67 -9.18 -18.36
N GLU A 65 4.48 -9.69 -18.68
CA GLU A 65 3.69 -10.48 -17.74
C GLU A 65 4.47 -11.70 -17.21
N THR A 66 5.16 -12.42 -18.10
CA THR A 66 5.93 -13.61 -17.75
C THR A 66 7.05 -13.27 -16.78
N GLY A 67 7.82 -12.22 -17.06
CA GLY A 67 8.92 -11.74 -16.24
C GLY A 67 8.46 -11.26 -14.88
N LEU A 68 7.36 -10.48 -14.82
CA LEU A 68 6.80 -9.98 -13.56
C LEU A 68 6.32 -11.13 -12.67
N LEU A 69 5.61 -12.10 -13.25
CA LEU A 69 5.15 -13.29 -12.52
C LEU A 69 6.32 -14.15 -12.05
N ALA A 70 7.36 -14.33 -12.87
CA ALA A 70 8.55 -15.07 -12.50
C ALA A 70 9.31 -14.38 -11.36
N LEU A 71 9.49 -13.06 -11.43
CA LEU A 71 10.15 -12.26 -10.39
C LEU A 71 9.37 -12.32 -9.08
N PHE A 72 8.05 -12.16 -9.12
CA PHE A 72 7.21 -12.28 -7.93
C PHE A 72 7.36 -13.66 -7.28
N ARG A 73 7.25 -14.73 -8.07
CA ARG A 73 7.42 -16.11 -7.57
C ARG A 73 8.80 -16.34 -6.99
N HIS A 74 9.84 -15.81 -7.61
CA HIS A 74 11.21 -15.91 -7.11
C HIS A 74 11.38 -15.19 -5.77
N GLY A 75 10.99 -13.91 -5.69
CA GLY A 75 11.12 -13.11 -4.49
C GLY A 75 10.30 -13.64 -3.32
N ALA A 76 9.12 -14.21 -3.59
CA ALA A 76 8.23 -14.74 -2.56
C ALA A 76 8.70 -16.09 -1.97
N ARG A 77 9.78 -16.70 -2.48
CA ARG A 77 10.28 -17.99 -1.96
C ARG A 77 10.67 -17.85 -0.47
N GLY A 78 10.20 -18.81 0.32
CA GLY A 78 10.48 -18.88 1.76
C GLY A 78 9.87 -17.74 2.58
N ALA A 79 8.88 -17.01 2.04
CA ALA A 79 8.10 -16.03 2.77
C ALA A 79 6.72 -16.59 3.14
N ASP A 80 6.23 -16.23 4.32
CA ASP A 80 4.89 -16.61 4.80
C ASP A 80 3.82 -15.68 4.19
N PHE A 81 4.21 -14.42 3.97
CA PHE A 81 3.36 -13.37 3.42
C PHE A 81 4.14 -12.49 2.43
N ALA A 82 3.49 -12.08 1.35
CA ALA A 82 4.00 -11.06 0.44
C ALA A 82 3.18 -9.78 0.59
N LEU A 83 3.84 -8.67 0.95
CA LEU A 83 3.21 -7.36 1.00
C LEU A 83 3.72 -6.55 -0.19
N ILE A 84 2.81 -6.10 -1.05
CA ILE A 84 3.13 -5.33 -2.25
C ILE A 84 2.69 -3.88 -2.02
N GLU A 85 3.63 -2.95 -2.00
CA GLU A 85 3.33 -1.52 -1.99
C GLU A 85 3.12 -1.00 -3.41
N GLY A 86 1.98 -0.37 -3.66
CA GLY A 86 1.68 0.28 -4.93
C GLY A 86 2.47 1.57 -5.17
N VAL A 87 2.40 2.07 -6.39
CA VAL A 87 2.92 3.38 -6.81
C VAL A 87 1.76 4.27 -7.26
N MET A 88 1.90 5.59 -7.08
CA MET A 88 0.87 6.58 -7.47
C MET A 88 -0.54 6.24 -6.94
N GLY A 89 -1.61 6.62 -7.66
CA GLY A 89 -2.95 6.07 -7.46
C GLY A 89 -3.09 4.67 -8.05
N LEU A 90 -4.10 3.91 -7.62
CA LEU A 90 -4.32 2.51 -8.00
C LEU A 90 -4.32 2.30 -9.52
N PHE A 91 -4.99 3.18 -10.26
CA PHE A 91 -5.13 3.09 -11.72
C PHE A 91 -4.14 3.97 -12.49
N ASP A 92 -3.32 4.74 -11.79
CA ASP A 92 -2.38 5.65 -12.42
C ASP A 92 -1.16 4.86 -12.93
N GLY A 93 -0.76 5.13 -14.16
CA GLY A 93 0.36 4.48 -14.82
C GLY A 93 0.73 5.21 -16.10
N LYS A 94 1.29 4.49 -17.08
CA LYS A 94 1.64 5.05 -18.40
C LYS A 94 0.42 5.54 -19.17
N ASP A 95 -0.71 4.87 -18.98
CA ASP A 95 -1.96 5.12 -19.69
C ASP A 95 -3.10 5.38 -18.70
N PRO A 96 -4.16 6.12 -19.11
CA PRO A 96 -5.24 6.53 -18.23
C PRO A 96 -6.16 5.39 -17.80
N ARG A 97 -6.00 4.18 -18.36
CA ARG A 97 -6.79 2.99 -17.99
C ARG A 97 -6.04 2.07 -17.03
N GLY A 98 -4.79 2.39 -16.72
CA GLY A 98 -3.96 1.60 -15.82
C GLY A 98 -3.59 0.22 -16.40
N GLU A 99 -3.43 0.11 -17.72
CA GLU A 99 -3.03 -1.13 -18.36
C GLU A 99 -1.52 -1.41 -18.24
N VAL A 100 -0.69 -0.36 -18.25
CA VAL A 100 0.77 -0.46 -18.22
C VAL A 100 1.37 0.42 -17.12
N GLY A 101 2.26 -0.17 -16.31
CA GLY A 101 3.03 0.53 -15.27
C GLY A 101 2.20 0.95 -14.06
N SER A 102 0.96 0.46 -13.93
CA SER A 102 0.06 0.83 -12.84
C SER A 102 0.04 -0.21 -11.71
N THR A 103 -0.38 0.24 -10.53
CA THR A 103 -0.66 -0.67 -9.41
C THR A 103 -1.78 -1.67 -9.75
N ALA A 104 -2.79 -1.26 -10.51
CA ALA A 104 -3.89 -2.09 -10.97
C ALA A 104 -3.43 -3.21 -11.92
N GLN A 105 -2.46 -2.95 -12.82
CA GLN A 105 -1.85 -3.97 -13.66
C GLN A 105 -1.25 -5.08 -12.81
N VAL A 106 -0.40 -4.71 -11.84
CA VAL A 106 0.24 -5.69 -10.94
C VAL A 106 -0.80 -6.45 -10.11
N ALA A 107 -1.83 -5.77 -9.59
CA ALA A 107 -2.92 -6.41 -8.86
C ALA A 107 -3.62 -7.49 -9.71
N ARG A 108 -3.91 -7.20 -10.98
CA ARG A 108 -4.54 -8.14 -11.92
C ARG A 108 -3.66 -9.34 -12.24
N LEU A 109 -2.42 -9.09 -12.65
CA LEU A 109 -1.46 -10.14 -13.02
C LEU A 109 -1.23 -11.11 -11.87
N LEU A 110 -1.03 -10.58 -10.66
CA LEU A 110 -0.87 -11.41 -9.48
C LEU A 110 -2.20 -12.03 -9.05
N LYS A 111 -3.35 -11.45 -9.40
CA LYS A 111 -4.67 -11.70 -8.76
C LYS A 111 -4.64 -11.34 -7.28
N ALA A 112 -3.93 -10.25 -6.92
CA ALA A 112 -3.72 -9.86 -5.53
C ALA A 112 -4.96 -9.13 -4.99
N PRO A 113 -5.44 -9.46 -3.78
CA PRO A 113 -6.41 -8.63 -3.11
C PRO A 113 -5.78 -7.27 -2.80
N VAL A 114 -6.55 -6.21 -3.01
CA VAL A 114 -6.11 -4.83 -2.82
C VAL A 114 -6.72 -4.26 -1.55
N ALA A 115 -5.91 -3.75 -0.64
CA ALA A 115 -6.37 -2.86 0.42
C ALA A 115 -6.08 -1.41 0.01
N LEU A 116 -7.09 -0.55 0.03
CA LEU A 116 -6.96 0.84 -0.34
C LEU A 116 -6.56 1.66 0.90
N VAL A 117 -5.44 2.36 0.82
CA VAL A 117 -4.98 3.32 1.81
C VAL A 117 -5.57 4.68 1.45
N VAL A 118 -6.40 5.21 2.36
CA VAL A 118 -7.09 6.49 2.17
C VAL A 118 -6.56 7.48 3.21
N ASP A 119 -6.13 8.65 2.76
CA ASP A 119 -5.92 9.78 3.66
C ASP A 119 -7.28 10.22 4.20
N ALA A 120 -7.56 9.97 5.47
CA ALA A 120 -8.84 10.27 6.07
C ALA A 120 -8.87 11.65 6.74
N LYS A 121 -7.83 12.49 6.58
CA LYS A 121 -7.79 13.82 7.20
C LYS A 121 -9.01 14.65 6.78
N GLY A 122 -9.85 14.98 7.76
CA GLY A 122 -11.09 15.74 7.53
C GLY A 122 -12.19 14.98 6.76
N MET A 123 -12.03 13.66 6.54
CA MET A 123 -13.08 12.83 5.95
C MET A 123 -14.03 12.28 7.02
N ALA A 124 -15.23 11.89 6.58
CA ALA A 124 -16.19 11.14 7.38
C ALA A 124 -16.94 10.22 6.43
N GLY A 125 -18.24 10.46 6.19
CA GLY A 125 -19.07 9.66 5.29
C GLY A 125 -18.53 9.54 3.86
N SER A 126 -17.79 10.54 3.36
CA SER A 126 -17.23 10.55 2.00
C SER A 126 -16.22 9.42 1.71
N ILE A 127 -15.66 8.78 2.75
CA ILE A 127 -14.80 7.60 2.55
C ILE A 127 -15.56 6.45 1.88
N ALA A 128 -16.86 6.32 2.13
CA ALA A 128 -17.69 5.25 1.59
C ALA A 128 -17.91 5.34 0.07
N PRO A 129 -18.43 6.45 -0.50
CA PRO A 129 -18.56 6.57 -1.95
C PRO A 129 -17.20 6.55 -2.67
N LEU A 130 -16.13 7.05 -2.05
CA LEU A 130 -14.77 6.91 -2.58
C LEU A 130 -14.38 5.43 -2.68
N ALA A 131 -14.47 4.69 -1.58
CA ALA A 131 -14.14 3.27 -1.53
C ALA A 131 -15.00 2.42 -2.48
N LEU A 132 -16.31 2.74 -2.56
CA LEU A 132 -17.25 2.11 -3.48
C LEU A 132 -16.82 2.28 -4.93
N GLY A 133 -16.48 3.52 -5.32
CA GLY A 133 -16.01 3.82 -6.67
C GLY A 133 -14.80 2.95 -7.03
N PHE A 134 -13.76 2.92 -6.20
CA PHE A 134 -12.57 2.11 -6.46
C PHE A 134 -12.84 0.60 -6.47
N ARG A 135 -13.77 0.11 -5.65
CA ARG A 135 -14.16 -1.31 -5.62
C ARG A 135 -14.86 -1.73 -6.91
N ASP A 136 -15.76 -0.90 -7.42
CA ASP A 136 -16.66 -1.26 -8.53
C ASP A 136 -16.13 -0.80 -9.89
N PHE A 137 -15.07 0.02 -9.93
CA PHE A 137 -14.57 0.63 -11.16
C PHE A 137 -14.02 -0.36 -12.18
N HIS A 138 -13.24 -1.36 -11.75
CA HIS A 138 -12.56 -2.27 -12.67
C HIS A 138 -12.72 -3.75 -12.27
N PRO A 139 -13.33 -4.61 -13.12
CA PRO A 139 -13.71 -5.98 -12.75
C PRO A 139 -12.52 -6.90 -12.45
N GLY A 140 -11.34 -6.61 -13.01
CA GLY A 140 -10.11 -7.35 -12.74
C GLY A 140 -9.44 -7.02 -11.41
N VAL A 141 -9.87 -5.98 -10.70
CA VAL A 141 -9.23 -5.50 -9.47
C VAL A 141 -10.15 -5.77 -8.29
N ARG A 142 -9.66 -6.52 -7.29
CA ARG A 142 -10.45 -6.91 -6.12
C ARG A 142 -10.04 -6.10 -4.89
N VAL A 143 -10.75 -5.00 -4.64
CA VAL A 143 -10.61 -4.23 -3.39
C VAL A 143 -11.29 -4.98 -2.24
N VAL A 144 -10.56 -5.28 -1.18
CA VAL A 144 -11.01 -6.13 -0.06
C VAL A 144 -11.20 -5.39 1.26
N GLY A 145 -10.78 -4.12 1.34
CA GLY A 145 -10.90 -3.32 2.55
C GLY A 145 -10.05 -2.06 2.50
N ILE A 146 -10.18 -1.26 3.55
CA ILE A 146 -9.60 0.08 3.63
C ILE A 146 -8.65 0.18 4.82
N PHE A 147 -7.49 0.80 4.63
CA PHE A 147 -6.70 1.36 5.72
C PHE A 147 -6.87 2.87 5.72
N ALA A 148 -7.24 3.45 6.85
CA ALA A 148 -7.39 4.90 6.99
C ALA A 148 -6.13 5.52 7.60
N ASN A 149 -5.50 6.46 6.91
CA ASN A 149 -4.35 7.20 7.41
C ASN A 149 -4.77 8.59 7.92
N ARG A 150 -3.95 9.22 8.77
CA ARG A 150 -4.18 10.57 9.33
C ARG A 150 -5.54 10.70 10.04
N VAL A 151 -5.94 9.67 10.78
CA VAL A 151 -7.20 9.67 11.52
C VAL A 151 -7.05 10.49 12.81
N GLY A 152 -7.91 11.51 12.97
CA GLY A 152 -7.82 12.43 14.11
C GLY A 152 -8.18 11.87 15.49
N SER A 153 -8.88 10.74 15.63
CA SER A 153 -9.21 10.12 16.93
C SER A 153 -9.84 8.73 16.76
N GLU A 154 -9.97 7.98 17.85
CA GLU A 154 -10.73 6.72 17.87
C GLU A 154 -12.20 6.91 17.46
N ARG A 155 -12.85 7.98 17.93
CA ARG A 155 -14.22 8.32 17.52
C ARG A 155 -14.31 8.54 16.01
N HIS A 156 -13.31 9.20 15.43
CA HIS A 156 -13.24 9.38 13.99
C HIS A 156 -13.06 8.04 13.26
N ALA A 157 -12.20 7.13 13.75
CA ALA A 157 -12.08 5.78 13.20
C ALA A 157 -13.42 5.02 13.19
N GLU A 158 -14.21 5.10 14.27
CA GLU A 158 -15.53 4.47 14.32
C GLU A 158 -16.53 5.08 13.32
N ILE A 159 -16.49 6.40 13.10
CA ILE A 159 -17.30 7.06 12.05
C ILE A 159 -16.93 6.51 10.67
N LEU A 160 -15.63 6.39 10.36
CA LEU A 160 -15.16 5.87 9.07
C LEU A 160 -15.58 4.40 8.88
N LYS A 161 -15.43 3.59 9.93
CA LYS A 161 -15.83 2.18 9.94
C LYS A 161 -17.32 2.03 9.68
N GLU A 162 -18.17 2.83 10.33
CA GLU A 162 -19.62 2.80 10.12
C GLU A 162 -19.99 3.21 8.69
N ALA A 163 -19.37 4.26 8.16
CA ALA A 163 -19.59 4.67 6.77
C ALA A 163 -19.24 3.55 5.77
N LEU A 164 -18.12 2.85 5.98
CA LEU A 164 -17.68 1.76 5.11
C LEU A 164 -18.59 0.53 5.13
N LYS A 165 -19.33 0.28 6.23
CA LYS A 165 -20.33 -0.81 6.28
C LYS A 165 -21.42 -0.64 5.23
N ALA A 166 -21.84 0.60 4.94
CA ALA A 166 -22.88 0.89 3.95
C ALA A 166 -22.49 0.42 2.53
N VAL A 167 -21.19 0.28 2.28
CA VAL A 167 -20.64 -0.20 1.01
C VAL A 167 -19.96 -1.55 1.16
N GLY A 168 -20.23 -2.29 2.25
CA GLY A 168 -19.74 -3.67 2.43
C GLY A 168 -18.21 -3.82 2.43
N LEU A 169 -17.45 -2.78 2.77
CA LEU A 169 -15.99 -2.85 2.88
C LEU A 169 -15.57 -2.71 4.35
N PRO A 170 -14.65 -3.55 4.85
CA PRO A 170 -14.14 -3.41 6.20
C PRO A 170 -13.08 -2.31 6.30
N LEU A 171 -13.07 -1.59 7.42
CA LEU A 171 -11.88 -0.88 7.88
C LEU A 171 -10.91 -1.91 8.47
N LEU A 172 -9.78 -2.14 7.79
CA LEU A 172 -8.77 -3.13 8.17
C LEU A 172 -7.85 -2.63 9.29
N GLY A 173 -7.73 -1.31 9.42
CA GLY A 173 -6.91 -0.64 10.42
C GLY A 173 -6.82 0.85 10.12
N TRP A 174 -6.23 1.60 11.05
CA TRP A 174 -6.01 3.02 10.88
C TRP A 174 -4.73 3.50 11.57
N LEU A 175 -4.18 4.61 11.10
CA LEU A 175 -3.06 5.31 11.71
C LEU A 175 -3.49 6.74 12.11
N PRO A 176 -3.06 7.22 13.29
CA PRO A 176 -3.40 8.56 13.74
C PRO A 176 -2.75 9.63 12.87
N GLN A 177 -3.27 10.85 12.93
CA GLN A 177 -2.53 12.01 12.46
C GLN A 177 -1.45 12.36 13.49
N ASP A 178 -0.21 11.90 13.24
CA ASP A 178 0.93 12.12 14.12
C ASP A 178 2.15 12.60 13.31
N PRO A 179 2.72 13.79 13.61
CA PRO A 179 3.96 14.27 12.99
C PRO A 179 5.13 13.29 13.09
N ALA A 180 5.19 12.44 14.12
CA ALA A 180 6.22 11.42 14.26
C ALA A 180 6.13 10.31 13.18
N LEU A 181 4.95 10.12 12.59
CA LEU A 181 4.70 9.17 11.50
C LEU A 181 4.89 9.79 10.11
N GLU A 182 5.15 11.10 10.03
CA GLU A 182 5.42 11.76 8.76
C GLU A 182 6.78 11.32 8.22
N LEU A 183 6.76 10.75 7.02
CA LEU A 183 7.96 10.37 6.30
C LEU A 183 8.45 11.61 5.54
N PRO A 184 9.64 12.17 5.84
CA PRO A 184 10.15 13.34 5.14
C PRO A 184 10.27 13.08 3.62
N GLU A 185 9.56 13.89 2.84
CA GLU A 185 9.61 13.90 1.37
C GLU A 185 10.66 14.92 0.89
N ARG A 186 11.39 14.59 -0.18
CA ARG A 186 12.16 15.55 -1.00
C ARG A 186 11.72 15.41 -2.45
N HIS A 187 11.34 16.51 -3.09
CA HIS A 187 11.13 16.82 -4.54
C HIS A 187 10.62 15.72 -5.51
N LEU A 188 11.00 14.44 -5.37
CA LEU A 188 10.59 13.27 -6.15
C LEU A 188 10.43 11.95 -5.34
N GLY A 189 10.48 11.95 -4.00
CA GLY A 189 10.30 10.74 -3.16
C GLY A 189 10.67 10.92 -1.69
N LEU A 190 10.68 9.83 -0.90
CA LEU A 190 11.15 9.86 0.49
C LEU A 190 12.67 10.12 0.58
N VAL A 191 13.20 10.46 1.75
CA VAL A 191 14.67 10.39 1.99
C VAL A 191 15.10 8.94 2.21
N LEU A 192 16.40 8.62 2.11
CA LEU A 192 16.88 7.24 2.29
C LEU A 192 16.69 6.73 3.73
N ALA A 193 16.51 5.42 3.91
CA ALA A 193 16.26 4.79 5.22
C ALA A 193 17.31 5.07 6.32
N GLY A 194 18.55 5.39 5.93
CA GLY A 194 19.62 5.79 6.86
C GLY A 194 19.36 7.13 7.56
N GLU A 195 18.53 8.00 6.97
CA GLU A 195 18.26 9.35 7.48
C GLU A 195 16.96 9.41 8.31
N MET A 196 16.27 8.27 8.52
CA MET A 196 14.89 8.19 9.07
C MET A 196 14.73 7.31 10.32
N ALA A 197 15.75 7.21 11.18
CA ALA A 197 15.66 6.38 12.40
C ALA A 197 14.38 6.66 13.23
N ARG A 198 13.99 7.94 13.38
CA ARG A 198 12.86 8.37 14.23
C ARG A 198 11.47 7.89 13.77
N ALA A 199 11.17 7.90 12.46
CA ALA A 199 9.83 7.55 11.99
C ALA A 199 9.55 6.05 12.07
N LEU A 200 10.58 5.20 11.88
CA LEU A 200 10.46 3.76 12.06
C LEU A 200 10.35 3.34 13.53
N GLU A 201 10.92 4.12 14.45
CA GLU A 201 10.76 3.90 15.90
C GLU A 201 9.38 4.30 16.42
N ALA A 202 8.68 5.19 15.70
CA ALA A 202 7.34 5.66 16.07
C ALA A 202 6.19 4.74 15.59
N LEU A 203 6.48 3.79 14.69
CA LEU A 203 5.54 2.80 14.14
C LEU A 203 5.48 1.53 14.97
#